data_AF-A0A103Y6L0-F1
#
_entry.id   AF-A0A103Y6L0-F1
#
_cell.length_a   1.000
_cell.length_b   1.000
_cell.length_c   1.000
_cell.angle_alpha   90.00
_cell.angle_beta   90.00
_cell.angle_gamma   90.00
#
_symmetry.space_group_name_H-M   'P 1'
#
loop_
_entity.id
_entity.type
_entity.pdbx_description
1 polymer ?
#
loop_
_entity_poly.entity_id
_entity_poly.type
_entity_poly.pdbx_seq_one_letter_code
_entity_poly.pdbx_strand_id
1 'polypeptide(L)'
;MDSVSDLEMYYLTSMYYLFPFDKPSSPSQSFNTSRSVWVSDSRSCEEHYQSRAFLAKLARFQTLVLVPVKRGVLELGSFKSILEEQSLVAMVKTLFNGCHPKVLSKIFGHELSLGGGGAKSSRIRVGEGL
;
A
#
# COMPACT_ATOMS: atom_id res chain seq x y z
N MET A 1 28.76 -12.92 13.87
CA MET A 1 28.16 -11.72 13.26
C MET A 1 26.79 -12.14 12.79
N ASP A 2 25.75 -11.57 13.37
CA ASP A 2 24.37 -11.84 12.96
C ASP A 2 24.15 -11.22 11.57
N SER A 3 23.86 -12.05 10.57
CA SER A 3 23.62 -11.59 9.20
C SER A 3 22.18 -11.12 9.05
N VAL A 4 21.99 -9.88 8.60
CA VAL A 4 20.67 -9.35 8.22
C VAL A 4 20.39 -9.74 6.77
N SER A 5 19.24 -10.33 6.49
CA SER A 5 18.86 -10.73 5.13
C SER A 5 18.60 -9.54 4.21
N ASP A 6 18.70 -9.74 2.89
CA ASP A 6 18.41 -8.68 1.90
C ASP A 6 16.98 -8.13 2.04
N LEU A 7 16.02 -8.98 2.43
CA LEU A 7 14.64 -8.60 2.71
C LEU A 7 14.54 -7.66 3.91
N GLU A 8 15.15 -8.04 5.03
CA GLU A 8 15.16 -7.22 6.25
C GLU A 8 15.86 -5.89 5.99
N MET A 9 16.97 -5.91 5.22
CA MET A 9 17.66 -4.70 4.79
C MET A 9 16.77 -3.81 3.92
N TYR A 10 16.01 -4.40 2.99
CA TYR A 10 15.01 -3.67 2.21
C TYR A 10 13.96 -3.01 3.12
N TYR A 11 13.36 -3.74 4.06
CA TYR A 11 12.33 -3.20 4.95
C TYR A 11 12.86 -2.09 5.85
N LEU A 12 13.97 -2.34 6.54
CA LEU A 12 14.58 -1.35 7.44
C LEU A 12 14.97 -0.08 6.69
N THR A 13 15.57 -0.20 5.52
CA THR A 13 15.94 0.97 4.71
C THR A 13 14.68 1.69 4.20
N SER A 14 13.64 0.94 3.81
CA SER A 14 12.37 1.49 3.31
C SER A 14 11.69 2.45 4.28
N MET A 15 11.86 2.26 5.59
CA MET A 15 11.30 3.15 6.63
C MET A 15 11.82 4.59 6.55
N TYR A 16 12.98 4.81 5.93
CA TYR A 16 13.61 6.13 5.80
C TYR A 16 13.30 6.82 4.46
N TYR A 17 12.63 6.13 3.53
CA TYR A 17 12.22 6.74 2.26
C TYR A 17 10.89 7.47 2.40
N LEU A 18 10.81 8.62 1.73
CA LEU A 18 9.60 9.42 1.62
C LEU A 18 9.23 9.57 0.15
N PHE A 19 7.95 9.42 -0.14
CA PHE A 19 7.37 9.61 -1.48
C PHE A 19 6.35 10.75 -1.43
N PRO A 20 6.80 12.01 -1.60
CA PRO A 20 5.91 13.17 -1.57
C PRO A 20 4.86 13.09 -2.68
N PHE A 21 3.62 13.49 -2.39
CA PHE A 21 2.50 13.42 -3.34
C PHE A 21 2.67 14.39 -4.53
N ASP A 22 3.48 15.43 -4.37
CA ASP A 22 3.78 16.46 -5.37
C ASP A 22 4.94 16.07 -6.31
N LYS A 23 5.66 14.97 -6.01
CA LYS A 23 6.73 14.45 -6.86
C LYS A 23 6.33 13.12 -7.48
N PRO A 24 6.61 12.89 -8.77
CA PRO A 24 6.22 11.64 -9.44
C PRO A 24 6.99 10.44 -8.88
N SER A 25 6.25 9.48 -8.36
CA SER A 25 6.73 8.19 -7.85
C SER A 25 5.63 7.15 -8.04
N SER A 26 5.94 5.85 -8.01
CA SER A 26 4.88 4.82 -8.12
C SER A 26 3.84 4.96 -6.99
N PRO A 27 4.25 5.14 -5.71
CA PRO A 27 3.29 5.38 -4.63
C PRO A 27 2.49 6.68 -4.80
N SER A 28 3.14 7.81 -5.11
CA SER A 28 2.41 9.08 -5.27
C SER A 28 1.44 9.06 -6.45
N GLN A 29 1.80 8.43 -7.57
CA GLN A 29 0.91 8.28 -8.72
C GLN A 29 -0.28 7.37 -8.39
N SER A 30 -0.05 6.24 -7.73
CA SER A 30 -1.13 5.36 -7.28
C SER A 30 -2.11 6.10 -6.38
N PHE A 31 -1.60 6.87 -5.42
CA PHE A 31 -2.41 7.69 -4.52
C PHE A 31 -3.22 8.76 -5.25
N ASN A 32 -2.54 9.62 -6.03
CA ASN A 32 -3.15 10.77 -6.69
C ASN A 32 -4.21 10.36 -7.72
N THR A 33 -4.01 9.24 -8.40
CA THR A 33 -4.95 8.74 -9.43
C THR A 33 -6.03 7.81 -8.86
N SER A 34 -5.92 7.40 -7.59
CA SER A 34 -6.75 6.34 -6.99
C SER A 34 -6.73 5.02 -7.77
N ARG A 35 -5.63 4.76 -8.50
CA ARG A 35 -5.42 3.51 -9.27
C ARG A 35 -4.44 2.62 -8.55
N SER A 36 -4.79 1.34 -8.46
CA SER A 36 -3.87 0.32 -7.97
C SER A 36 -2.83 0.01 -9.05
N VAL A 37 -1.61 -0.34 -8.62
CA VAL A 37 -0.57 -0.89 -9.48
C VAL A 37 -0.40 -2.35 -9.10
N TRP A 38 -0.36 -3.24 -10.08
CA TRP A 38 0.01 -4.64 -9.89
C TRP A 38 1.01 -5.01 -10.97
N VAL A 39 2.18 -5.48 -10.57
CA VAL A 39 3.19 -6.01 -11.49
C VAL A 39 3.69 -7.35 -10.98
N SER A 40 3.92 -8.29 -11.90
CA SER A 40 4.16 -9.70 -11.60
C SER A 40 5.45 -10.22 -12.25
N ASP A 41 6.42 -9.35 -12.46
CA ASP A 41 7.75 -9.71 -12.93
C ASP A 41 8.83 -8.84 -12.26
N SER A 42 10.06 -9.35 -12.23
CA SER A 42 11.17 -8.71 -11.52
C SER A 42 11.59 -7.36 -12.11
N ARG A 43 11.50 -7.20 -13.43
CA ARG A 43 11.92 -5.97 -14.12
C ARG A 43 10.94 -4.84 -13.81
N SER A 44 9.64 -5.09 -13.96
CA SER A 44 8.61 -4.11 -13.63
C SER A 44 8.64 -3.78 -12.13
N CYS A 45 8.92 -4.76 -11.25
CA CYS A 45 9.14 -4.48 -9.83
C CYS A 45 10.32 -3.51 -9.62
N GLU A 46 11.48 -3.76 -10.24
CA GLU A 46 12.66 -2.90 -10.15
C GLU A 46 12.34 -1.45 -10.57
N GLU A 47 11.62 -1.28 -11.69
CA GLU A 47 11.19 0.04 -12.18
C GLU A 47 10.25 0.76 -11.19
N HIS A 48 9.32 0.03 -10.57
CA HIS A 48 8.35 0.62 -9.65
C HIS A 48 8.88 0.90 -8.23
N TYR A 49 9.90 0.19 -7.76
CA TYR A 49 10.56 0.45 -6.47
C TYR A 49 11.50 1.66 -6.49
N GLN A 50 11.88 2.15 -7.67
CA GLN A 50 12.58 3.42 -7.90
C GLN A 50 13.87 3.57 -7.05
N SER A 51 13.92 4.50 -6.09
CA SER A 51 15.11 4.71 -5.26
C SER A 51 15.50 3.50 -4.41
N ARG A 52 14.58 2.53 -4.24
CA ARG A 52 14.79 1.27 -3.53
C ARG A 52 15.02 0.07 -4.46
N ALA A 53 15.08 0.29 -5.78
CA ALA A 53 15.17 -0.75 -6.80
C ALA A 53 16.31 -1.75 -6.56
N PHE A 54 17.49 -1.26 -6.18
CA PHE A 54 18.65 -2.12 -5.91
C PHE A 54 18.39 -3.10 -4.75
N LEU A 55 17.88 -2.61 -3.61
CA LEU A 55 17.55 -3.46 -2.46
C LEU A 55 16.38 -4.39 -2.79
N ALA A 56 15.39 -3.91 -3.54
CA ALA A 56 14.25 -4.73 -3.97
C ALA A 56 14.69 -5.91 -4.86
N LYS A 57 15.69 -5.67 -5.71
CA LYS A 57 16.31 -6.69 -6.57
C LYS A 57 17.09 -7.72 -5.76
N LEU A 58 17.89 -7.29 -4.78
CA LEU A 58 18.57 -8.19 -3.84
C LEU A 58 17.57 -9.02 -3.03
N ALA A 59 16.47 -8.39 -2.58
CA ALA A 59 15.35 -9.07 -1.93
C ALA A 59 14.53 -9.94 -2.90
N ARG A 60 14.84 -9.99 -4.21
CA ARG A 60 14.22 -10.87 -5.21
C ARG A 60 12.70 -10.70 -5.34
N PHE A 61 12.19 -9.49 -5.21
CA PHE A 61 10.77 -9.25 -5.47
C PHE A 61 10.41 -9.56 -6.93
N GLN A 62 9.30 -10.26 -7.10
CA GLN A 62 8.70 -10.61 -8.38
C GLN A 62 7.24 -10.18 -8.48
N THR A 63 6.62 -9.79 -7.37
CA THR A 63 5.33 -9.11 -7.38
C THR A 63 5.42 -7.85 -6.52
N LEU A 64 4.84 -6.77 -7.01
CA LEU A 64 4.58 -5.54 -6.28
C LEU A 64 3.13 -5.12 -6.51
N VAL A 65 2.43 -4.84 -5.41
CA VAL A 65 1.09 -4.28 -5.43
C VAL A 65 1.09 -2.97 -4.66
N LEU A 66 0.64 -1.89 -5.31
CA LEU A 66 0.38 -0.59 -4.68
C LEU A 66 -1.11 -0.37 -4.68
N VAL A 67 -1.74 -0.31 -3.50
CA VAL A 67 -3.18 -0.06 -3.37
C VAL A 67 -3.41 1.29 -2.70
N PRO A 68 -4.04 2.26 -3.36
CA PRO A 68 -4.36 3.53 -2.74
C PRO A 68 -5.46 3.34 -1.71
N VAL A 69 -5.21 3.84 -0.51
CA VAL A 69 -6.10 3.78 0.66
C VAL A 69 -6.31 5.16 1.25
N LYS A 70 -7.30 5.32 2.15
CA LYS A 70 -7.74 6.64 2.65
C LYS A 70 -6.61 7.55 3.16
N ARG A 71 -5.55 6.99 3.75
CA ARG A 71 -4.42 7.73 4.35
C ARG A 71 -3.09 7.55 3.61
N GLY A 72 -3.09 6.92 2.44
CA GLY A 72 -1.87 6.71 1.67
C GLY A 72 -1.93 5.55 0.70
N VAL A 73 -0.85 4.78 0.63
CA VAL A 73 -0.74 3.62 -0.25
C VAL A 73 -0.27 2.42 0.56
N LEU A 74 -0.97 1.31 0.45
CA LEU A 74 -0.48 0.02 0.93
C LEU A 74 0.44 -0.57 -0.14
N GLU A 75 1.66 -0.93 0.26
CA GLU A 75 2.65 -1.61 -0.57
C GLU A 75 2.74 -3.08 -0.14
N LEU A 76 2.60 -4.00 -1.09
CA LEU A 76 2.75 -5.44 -0.86
C LEU A 76 3.80 -5.98 -1.83
N GLY A 77 4.76 -6.76 -1.32
CA GLY A 77 5.81 -7.39 -2.11
C GLY A 77 5.81 -8.92 -1.94
N SER A 78 6.18 -9.65 -2.99
CA SER A 78 6.37 -11.11 -2.92
C SER A 78 7.58 -11.56 -3.74
N PHE A 79 8.26 -12.62 -3.29
CA PHE A 79 9.33 -13.31 -4.03
C PHE A 79 8.83 -14.17 -5.19
N LYS A 80 7.51 -14.40 -5.25
CA LYS A 80 6.85 -15.17 -6.30
C LYS A 80 6.18 -14.22 -7.26
N SER A 81 6.17 -14.57 -8.55
CA SER A 81 5.26 -13.97 -9.52
C SER A 81 3.83 -14.44 -9.23
N ILE A 82 2.96 -13.50 -8.85
CA ILE A 82 1.56 -13.75 -8.51
C ILE A 82 0.73 -12.95 -9.51
N LEU A 83 -0.16 -13.62 -10.24
CA LEU A 83 -1.07 -12.97 -11.19
C LEU A 83 -2.04 -12.03 -10.47
N GLU A 84 -2.42 -10.95 -11.15
CA GLU A 84 -3.33 -9.95 -10.60
C GLU A 84 -4.67 -10.59 -10.22
N GLU A 85 -5.09 -10.32 -8.99
CA GLU A 85 -6.33 -10.83 -8.44
C GLU A 85 -7.13 -9.65 -7.88
N GLN A 86 -8.20 -9.28 -8.59
CA GLN A 86 -8.95 -8.06 -8.30
C GLN A 86 -9.70 -8.14 -6.98
N SER A 87 -10.03 -9.35 -6.51
CA SER A 87 -10.71 -9.52 -5.22
C SER A 87 -9.77 -9.13 -4.06
N LEU A 88 -8.46 -9.39 -4.17
CA LEU A 88 -7.47 -8.94 -3.19
C LEU A 88 -7.41 -7.40 -3.13
N VAL A 89 -7.36 -6.73 -4.28
CA VAL A 89 -7.34 -5.26 -4.34
C VAL A 89 -8.61 -4.66 -3.72
N ALA A 90 -9.77 -5.24 -4.02
CA ALA A 90 -11.04 -4.82 -3.44
C ALA A 90 -11.10 -5.06 -1.91
N MET A 91 -10.58 -6.20 -1.44
CA MET A 91 -10.49 -6.54 -0.03
C MET A 91 -9.62 -5.53 0.72
N VAL A 92 -8.42 -5.23 0.21
CA VAL A 92 -7.52 -4.23 0.80
C VAL A 92 -8.21 -2.87 0.88
N LYS A 93 -8.83 -2.39 -0.20
CA LYS A 93 -9.56 -1.12 -0.17
C LYS A 93 -10.66 -1.12 0.89
N THR A 94 -11.39 -2.22 1.04
CA THR A 94 -12.45 -2.36 2.04
C THR A 94 -11.89 -2.31 3.47
N LEU A 95 -10.80 -3.03 3.75
CA LEU A 95 -10.18 -3.08 5.06
C LEU A 95 -9.58 -1.72 5.48
N PHE A 96 -8.90 -1.04 4.56
CA PHE A 96 -8.10 0.14 4.88
C PHE A 96 -8.82 1.49 4.64
N ASN A 97 -9.90 1.52 3.85
CA ASN A 97 -10.70 2.74 3.67
C ASN A 97 -11.82 2.86 4.70
N GLY A 98 -11.93 1.87 5.59
CA GLY A 98 -13.03 1.75 6.54
C GLY A 98 -14.27 1.24 5.82
N CYS A 99 -14.40 -0.07 5.74
CA CYS A 99 -15.66 -0.64 6.18
C CYS A 99 -15.73 -0.30 7.67
N HIS A 100 -16.45 0.77 8.03
CA HIS A 100 -17.34 0.52 9.15
C HIS A 100 -18.11 -0.72 8.69
N PRO A 101 -18.03 -1.89 9.35
CA PRO A 101 -19.22 -2.72 9.34
C PRO A 101 -20.33 -1.72 9.61
N LYS A 102 -21.38 -1.71 8.79
CA LYS A 102 -22.63 -1.13 9.24
C LYS A 102 -23.01 -1.95 10.48
N VAL A 103 -22.36 -1.69 11.62
CA VAL A 103 -22.97 -1.79 12.91
C VAL A 103 -24.06 -0.75 12.76
N LEU A 104 -25.19 -1.24 12.28
CA LEU A 104 -26.45 -0.57 12.34
C LEU A 104 -26.64 -0.37 13.84
N SER A 105 -26.13 0.74 14.35
CA SER A 105 -26.20 1.08 15.77
C SER A 105 -27.67 1.39 16.03
N LYS A 106 -28.46 0.33 16.21
CA LYS A 106 -29.84 0.38 16.67
C LYS A 106 -29.77 0.79 18.13
N ILE A 107 -29.99 2.07 18.39
CA ILE A 107 -30.40 2.52 19.72
C ILE A 107 -31.92 2.64 19.63
N PHE A 108 -32.64 1.83 20.40
CA PHE A 108 -34.11 1.81 20.42
C PHE A 108 -34.81 1.58 19.06
N GLY A 109 -34.19 0.81 18.15
CA GLY A 109 -34.85 0.39 16.91
C GLY A 109 -34.89 1.43 15.79
N HIS A 110 -34.16 2.54 15.88
CA HIS A 110 -33.98 3.49 14.78
C HIS A 110 -32.56 3.46 14.18
N GLU A 111 -32.48 3.65 12.87
CA GLU A 111 -31.22 3.74 12.12
C GLU A 111 -30.69 5.18 12.18
N LEU A 112 -29.40 5.34 12.54
CA LEU A 112 -28.74 6.64 12.58
C LEU A 112 -27.82 6.79 11.37
N SER A 113 -28.13 7.75 10.49
CA SER A 113 -27.27 8.11 9.35
C SER A 113 -26.26 9.17 9.79
N LEU A 114 -24.96 8.86 9.80
CA LEU A 114 -23.91 9.82 10.12
C LEU A 114 -23.33 10.41 8.82
N GLY A 115 -23.71 11.65 8.52
CA GLY A 115 -23.23 12.43 7.38
C GLY A 115 -21.73 12.73 7.45
N GLY A 116 -21.07 12.64 6.30
CA GLY A 116 -19.62 12.83 6.15
C GLY A 116 -19.18 14.29 6.22
N GLY A 117 -17.92 14.49 6.62
CA GLY A 117 -17.27 15.79 6.55
C GLY A 117 -15.77 15.76 6.82
N GLY A 118 -15.00 16.41 5.93
CA GLY A 118 -13.75 17.09 6.28
C GLY A 118 -12.44 16.41 5.89
N ALA A 119 -11.89 16.81 4.74
CA ALA A 119 -10.51 16.54 4.34
C ALA A 119 -9.50 17.15 5.33
N LYS A 120 -8.44 16.41 5.68
CA LYS A 120 -7.23 16.96 6.30
C LYS A 120 -5.97 16.32 5.69
N SER A 121 -5.06 17.19 5.28
CA SER A 121 -3.72 16.93 4.77
C SER A 121 -2.91 16.01 5.69
N SER A 122 -2.29 14.96 5.14
CA SER A 122 -1.35 14.12 5.86
C SER A 122 -0.29 13.51 4.94
N ARG A 123 0.97 13.56 5.38
CA ARG A 123 2.11 12.88 4.75
C ARG A 123 1.92 11.36 4.82
N ILE A 124 2.18 10.67 3.71
CA ILE A 124 2.09 9.21 3.61
C ILE A 124 3.40 8.61 4.10
N ARG A 125 3.33 7.78 5.15
CA ARG A 125 4.43 6.91 5.59
C ARG A 125 4.07 5.49 5.18
N VAL A 126 5.03 4.76 4.62
CA VAL A 126 4.90 3.31 4.39
C VAL A 126 5.11 2.63 5.75
N GLY A 127 4.14 1.85 6.21
CA GLY A 127 4.16 1.21 7.54
C GLY A 127 3.31 -0.07 7.59
N GLU A 128 4.05 -1.18 7.70
CA GLU A 128 3.81 -2.52 8.26
C GLU A 128 2.37 -3.03 8.49
N GLY A 129 2.04 -4.13 7.81
CA GLY A 129 1.12 -5.14 8.32
C GLY A 129 1.94 -6.36 8.75
N LEU A 130 1.91 -6.66 10.05
CA LEU A 130 2.29 -7.97 10.58
C LEU A 130 1.14 -8.96 10.34
#